data_AF-R7HUE0-F1
#
_entry.id   AF-R7HUE0-F1
#
_cell.length_a   1.000
_cell.length_b   1.000
_cell.length_c   1.000
_cell.angle_alpha   90.00
_cell.angle_beta   90.00
_cell.angle_gamma   90.00
#
_symmetry.space_group_name_H-M   'P 1'
#
loop_
_entity.id
_entity.type
_entity.pdbx_description
1 polymer ?
#
loop_
_entity_poly.entity_id
_entity_poly.type
_entity_poly.pdbx_seq_one_letter_code
_entity_poly.pdbx_strand_id
1 'polypeptide(L)'
;MALYLLKYPYRKILLPLAKKMVWLNPDWLGYLATLIAFITMFCYIYAPDKPVLLLISIILTLFRMTLNTIDGVIAIERGNLRLKGEIVNALPDRYSDIFILIGIALSPMCTPLLGMLGMASMFLVSYTGMLSKAIGAKWQHHGPLGKVERLILIMLFTIPEYLRLTGKIGDFYTLTYFEWLMILFIIFGQVTVFNRLKAQLKECKKLDWIKYRNIDKKIIVIYDTLTGNTEKAANEAAEALECKAVNVKNLEEQDLSAYDLVILAAPHLGRKIMPENMLKFLESNHNIKNYALLFTSGMPVVRIFSNKRCTDYFVNKLNQKPVLTINIKGYHSIAKTYKNRPNEDDLLDAYLFATTTYERLK
;
A
#
# COMPACT_ATOMS: atom_id res chain seq x y z
N MET A 1 -5.27 -2.76 4.23
CA MET A 1 -4.05 -2.46 5.02
C MET A 1 -4.17 -2.87 6.49
N ALA A 2 -5.29 -2.60 7.20
CA ALA A 2 -5.50 -3.09 8.57
C ALA A 2 -5.73 -4.61 8.67
N LEU A 3 -6.47 -5.22 7.73
CA LEU A 3 -6.72 -6.67 7.69
C LEU A 3 -5.53 -7.46 7.11
N TYR A 4 -4.78 -6.91 6.15
CA TYR A 4 -3.48 -7.47 5.77
C TYR A 4 -2.52 -7.64 6.97
N LEU A 5 -2.62 -6.80 8.01
CA LEU A 5 -1.84 -6.97 9.25
C LEU A 5 -2.30 -8.16 10.10
N LEU A 6 -3.54 -8.65 9.96
CA LEU A 6 -4.00 -9.92 10.56
C LEU A 6 -3.31 -11.14 9.93
N LYS A 7 -2.74 -11.00 8.73
CA LYS A 7 -1.87 -12.03 8.14
C LYS A 7 -0.61 -12.25 8.99
N TYR A 8 -0.14 -11.23 9.73
CA TYR A 8 1.07 -11.34 10.54
C TYR A 8 0.93 -12.24 11.78
N PRO A 9 -0.09 -12.09 12.65
CA PRO A 9 -0.31 -13.03 13.76
C PRO A 9 -0.68 -14.42 13.25
N TYR A 10 -1.50 -14.53 12.20
CA TYR A 10 -1.86 -15.81 11.60
C TYR A 10 -0.63 -16.56 11.05
N ARG A 11 0.23 -15.84 10.32
CA ARG A 11 1.52 -16.38 9.86
C ARG A 11 2.39 -16.79 11.05
N LYS A 12 2.48 -15.98 12.11
CA LYS A 12 3.29 -16.28 13.31
C LYS A 12 2.85 -17.60 13.98
N ILE A 13 1.56 -17.88 14.01
CA ILE A 13 1.00 -19.15 14.52
C ILE A 13 1.40 -20.33 13.61
N LEU A 14 1.38 -20.14 12.29
CA LEU A 14 1.68 -21.19 11.32
C LEU A 14 3.18 -21.42 11.07
N LEU A 15 4.05 -20.46 11.40
CA LEU A 15 5.51 -20.56 11.24
C LEU A 15 6.11 -21.88 11.76
N PRO A 16 5.85 -22.35 13.00
CA PRO A 16 6.44 -23.59 13.49
C PRO A 16 6.02 -24.81 12.66
N LEU A 17 4.75 -24.86 12.24
CA LEU A 17 4.25 -25.95 11.39
C LEU A 17 4.87 -25.88 9.99
N ALA A 18 4.87 -24.70 9.38
CA ALA A 18 5.44 -24.50 8.05
C ALA A 18 6.94 -24.85 8.01
N LYS A 19 7.70 -24.53 9.07
CA LYS A 19 9.11 -24.91 9.20
C LYS A 19 9.33 -26.42 9.22
N LYS A 20 8.43 -27.19 9.87
CA LYS A 20 8.47 -28.67 9.82
C LYS A 20 8.11 -29.23 8.44
N MET A 21 7.42 -28.44 7.62
CA MET A 21 6.95 -28.82 6.28
C MET A 21 7.87 -28.31 5.16
N VAL A 22 9.06 -27.77 5.47
CA VAL A 22 10.01 -27.23 4.48
C VAL A 22 10.46 -28.28 3.46
N TRP A 23 10.29 -29.58 3.72
CA TRP A 23 10.57 -30.65 2.76
C TRP A 23 9.53 -30.78 1.63
N LEU A 24 8.32 -30.24 1.80
CA LEU A 24 7.27 -30.24 0.77
C LEU A 24 7.52 -29.20 -0.32
N ASN A 25 7.14 -29.52 -1.56
CA ASN A 25 7.14 -28.54 -2.64
C ASN A 25 5.97 -27.55 -2.43
N PRO A 26 6.24 -26.23 -2.33
CA PRO A 26 5.18 -25.24 -2.15
C PRO A 26 4.15 -25.25 -3.29
N ASP A 27 4.56 -25.60 -4.51
CA ASP A 27 3.66 -25.64 -5.69
C ASP A 27 2.49 -26.63 -5.48
N TRP A 28 2.76 -27.79 -4.86
CA TRP A 28 1.71 -28.79 -4.57
C TRP A 28 0.66 -28.27 -3.59
N LEU A 29 1.07 -27.44 -2.62
CA LEU A 29 0.14 -26.83 -1.67
C LEU A 29 -0.78 -25.83 -2.38
N GLY A 30 -0.25 -25.05 -3.33
CA GLY A 30 -1.04 -24.15 -4.17
C GLY A 30 -2.07 -24.88 -5.05
N TYR A 31 -1.68 -26.01 -5.65
CA TYR A 31 -2.61 -26.85 -6.42
C TYR A 31 -3.68 -27.51 -5.54
N LEU A 32 -3.30 -28.01 -4.36
CA LEU A 32 -4.25 -28.55 -3.39
C LEU A 32 -5.24 -27.48 -2.93
N ALA A 33 -4.77 -26.26 -2.65
CA ALA A 33 -5.63 -25.13 -2.30
C ALA A 33 -6.64 -24.81 -3.40
N THR A 34 -6.26 -25.00 -4.67
CA THR A 34 -7.13 -24.81 -5.83
C THR A 34 -8.17 -25.92 -5.98
N LEU A 35 -7.78 -27.18 -5.73
CA LEU A 35 -8.72 -28.30 -5.66
C LEU A 35 -9.76 -28.08 -4.55
N ILE A 36 -9.32 -27.60 -3.38
CA ILE A 36 -10.23 -27.26 -2.27
C ILE A 36 -11.20 -26.17 -2.69
N ALA A 37 -10.74 -25.11 -3.37
CA ALA A 37 -11.60 -24.05 -3.87
C ALA A 37 -12.63 -24.55 -4.89
N PHE A 38 -12.25 -25.52 -5.73
CA PHE A 38 -13.16 -26.18 -6.67
C PHE A 38 -14.24 -26.99 -5.93
N ILE A 39 -13.90 -27.69 -4.85
CA ILE A 39 -14.89 -28.39 -4.02
C ILE A 39 -15.82 -27.36 -3.34
N THR A 40 -15.26 -26.26 -2.82
CA THR A 40 -16.04 -25.16 -2.20
C THR A 40 -17.07 -24.57 -3.16
N MET A 41 -16.77 -24.49 -4.47
CA MET A 41 -17.72 -24.05 -5.50
C MET A 41 -19.02 -24.86 -5.43
N PHE A 42 -18.93 -26.20 -5.41
CA PHE A 42 -20.10 -27.06 -5.34
C PHE A 42 -20.83 -26.94 -4.00
N CYS A 43 -20.12 -26.67 -2.89
CA CYS A 43 -20.77 -26.38 -1.62
C CYS A 43 -21.72 -25.18 -1.73
N TYR A 44 -21.35 -24.12 -2.46
CA TYR A 44 -22.22 -22.96 -2.68
C TYR A 44 -23.37 -23.26 -3.65
N ILE A 45 -23.14 -24.03 -4.71
CA ILE A 45 -24.17 -24.38 -5.69
C ILE A 45 -25.29 -25.21 -5.05
N TYR A 46 -24.94 -26.23 -4.25
CA TYR A 46 -25.91 -27.15 -3.64
C TYR A 46 -26.37 -26.74 -2.23
N ALA A 47 -25.91 -25.61 -1.72
CA ALA A 47 -26.32 -25.07 -0.43
C ALA A 47 -27.83 -24.87 -0.26
N PRO A 48 -28.61 -24.45 -1.29
CA PRO A 48 -30.07 -24.31 -1.15
C PRO A 48 -30.76 -25.61 -0.73
N ASP A 49 -30.31 -26.75 -1.27
CA ASP A 49 -30.86 -28.07 -0.93
C ASP A 49 -30.30 -28.60 0.41
N LYS A 50 -29.05 -28.27 0.71
CA LYS A 50 -28.33 -28.72 1.92
C LYS A 50 -27.60 -27.55 2.57
N PRO A 51 -28.28 -26.73 3.41
CA PRO A 51 -27.69 -25.51 3.97
C PRO A 51 -26.39 -25.73 4.75
N VAL A 52 -26.21 -26.92 5.37
CA VAL A 52 -24.96 -27.30 6.07
C VAL A 52 -23.71 -27.19 5.20
N LEU A 53 -23.84 -27.29 3.86
CA LEU A 53 -22.73 -27.09 2.92
C LEU A 53 -22.11 -25.68 3.03
N LEU A 54 -22.87 -24.67 3.46
CA LEU A 54 -22.33 -23.33 3.70
C LEU A 54 -21.34 -23.32 4.88
N LEU A 55 -21.59 -24.09 5.94
CA LEU A 55 -20.64 -24.22 7.05
C LEU A 55 -19.37 -24.95 6.62
N ILE A 56 -19.53 -25.99 5.79
CA ILE A 56 -18.39 -26.71 5.19
C ILE A 56 -17.58 -25.78 4.29
N SER A 57 -18.24 -24.91 3.51
CA SER A 57 -17.56 -23.94 2.64
C SER A 57 -16.65 -22.98 3.42
N ILE A 58 -17.05 -22.58 4.63
CA ILE A 58 -16.23 -21.75 5.53
C ILE A 58 -14.98 -22.51 5.97
N ILE A 59 -15.14 -23.77 6.39
CA ILE A 59 -14.01 -24.62 6.82
C ILE A 59 -13.03 -24.85 5.67
N LEU A 60 -13.54 -25.17 4.48
CA LEU A 60 -12.71 -25.35 3.28
C LEU A 60 -11.98 -24.06 2.88
N THR A 61 -12.65 -22.90 2.99
CA THR A 61 -12.04 -21.59 2.72
C THR A 61 -10.93 -21.26 3.72
N LEU A 62 -11.13 -21.56 5.01
CA LEU A 62 -10.09 -21.46 6.04
C LEU A 62 -8.90 -22.39 5.75
N PHE A 63 -9.18 -23.63 5.35
CA PHE A 63 -8.14 -24.59 5.03
C PHE A 63 -7.32 -24.15 3.81
N ARG A 64 -7.98 -23.68 2.75
CA ARG A 64 -7.32 -23.04 1.60
C ARG A 64 -6.41 -21.88 2.03
N MET A 65 -6.91 -20.95 2.86
CA MET A 65 -6.10 -19.83 3.36
C MET A 65 -4.89 -20.28 4.17
N THR A 66 -5.03 -21.39 4.91
CA THR A 66 -3.93 -22.01 5.66
C THR A 66 -2.85 -22.50 4.72
N LEU A 67 -3.22 -23.29 3.70
CA LEU A 67 -2.29 -23.82 2.70
C LEU A 67 -1.55 -22.71 1.95
N ASN A 68 -2.28 -21.69 1.50
CA ASN A 68 -1.77 -20.47 0.83
C ASN A 68 -0.94 -19.55 1.74
N THR A 69 -0.85 -19.85 3.03
CA THR A 69 0.06 -19.15 3.95
C THR A 69 1.31 -19.99 4.22
N ILE A 70 1.15 -21.31 4.32
CA ILE A 70 2.25 -22.26 4.50
C ILE A 70 3.15 -22.30 3.26
N ASP A 71 2.59 -22.34 2.05
CA ASP A 71 3.33 -22.33 0.78
C ASP A 71 4.29 -21.13 0.67
N GLY A 72 3.81 -19.92 1.01
CA GLY A 72 4.58 -18.69 0.97
C GLY A 72 5.64 -18.63 2.06
N VAL A 73 5.40 -19.24 3.22
CA VAL A 73 6.46 -19.40 4.24
C VAL A 73 7.53 -20.36 3.76
N ILE A 74 7.16 -21.51 3.22
CA ILE A 74 8.11 -22.52 2.70
C ILE A 74 8.94 -21.93 1.55
N ALA A 75 8.32 -21.18 0.64
CA ALA A 75 9.02 -20.53 -0.48
C ALA A 75 10.09 -19.54 0.00
N ILE A 76 9.80 -18.76 1.04
CA ILE A 76 10.76 -17.81 1.65
C ILE A 76 11.89 -18.56 2.35
N GLU A 77 11.58 -19.56 3.19
CA GLU A 77 12.59 -20.32 3.94
C GLU A 77 13.52 -21.13 3.01
N ARG A 78 13.04 -21.58 1.85
CA ARG A 78 13.86 -22.25 0.84
C ARG A 78 14.76 -21.31 0.03
N GLY A 79 14.68 -20.00 0.22
CA GLY A 79 15.41 -19.01 -0.59
C GLY A 79 15.08 -19.04 -2.09
N ASN A 80 14.04 -19.79 -2.49
CA ASN A 80 13.69 -20.05 -3.89
C ASN A 80 12.63 -19.05 -4.38
N LEU A 81 12.94 -17.75 -4.30
CA LEU A 81 12.16 -16.69 -4.95
C LEU A 81 12.46 -16.68 -6.46
N ARG A 82 12.19 -17.80 -7.15
CA ARG A 82 12.40 -17.95 -8.59
C ARG A 82 11.24 -17.31 -9.35
N LEU A 83 11.51 -16.74 -10.53
CA LEU A 83 10.49 -16.19 -11.43
C LEU A 83 9.34 -17.18 -11.73
N LYS A 84 9.67 -18.47 -11.90
CA LYS A 84 8.67 -19.56 -12.04
C LYS A 84 7.66 -19.57 -10.87
N GLY A 85 8.16 -19.42 -9.65
CA GLY A 85 7.32 -19.43 -8.45
C GLY A 85 6.35 -18.26 -8.39
N GLU A 86 6.68 -17.11 -9.00
CA GLU A 86 5.75 -15.99 -9.08
C GLU A 86 4.49 -16.35 -9.90
N ILE A 87 4.66 -17.10 -11.00
CA ILE A 87 3.55 -17.54 -11.86
C ILE A 87 2.79 -18.70 -11.20
N VAL A 88 3.52 -19.71 -10.72
CA VAL A 88 2.93 -20.94 -10.16
C VAL A 88 2.18 -20.66 -8.84
N ASN A 89 2.51 -19.60 -8.12
CA ASN A 89 1.71 -19.16 -6.97
C ASN A 89 0.53 -18.27 -7.39
N ALA A 90 0.73 -17.36 -8.34
CA ALA A 90 -0.30 -16.38 -8.69
C ALA A 90 -1.48 -16.99 -9.46
N LEU A 91 -1.24 -17.93 -10.37
CA LEU A 91 -2.28 -18.46 -11.25
C LEU A 91 -3.28 -19.40 -10.54
N PRO A 92 -2.85 -20.39 -9.73
CA PRO A 92 -3.78 -21.23 -8.96
C PRO A 92 -4.64 -20.41 -8.00
N ASP A 93 -4.08 -19.36 -7.41
CA ASP A 93 -4.84 -18.38 -6.62
C ASP A 93 -5.96 -17.70 -7.43
N ARG A 94 -5.72 -17.37 -8.71
CA ARG A 94 -6.75 -16.81 -9.58
C ARG A 94 -7.85 -17.84 -9.84
N TYR A 95 -7.50 -19.06 -10.21
CA TYR A 95 -8.48 -20.15 -10.39
C TYR A 95 -9.31 -20.41 -9.13
N SER A 96 -8.66 -20.39 -7.98
CA SER A 96 -9.34 -20.56 -6.70
C SER A 96 -10.36 -19.45 -6.41
N ASP A 97 -10.01 -18.18 -6.72
CA ASP A 97 -10.95 -17.07 -6.62
C ASP A 97 -12.12 -17.25 -7.60
N ILE A 98 -11.85 -17.73 -8.82
CA ILE A 98 -12.88 -18.02 -9.84
C ILE A 98 -13.87 -19.06 -9.34
N PHE A 99 -13.39 -20.22 -8.87
CA PHE A 99 -14.26 -21.31 -8.44
C PHE A 99 -15.20 -20.88 -7.31
N ILE A 100 -14.69 -20.18 -6.31
CA ILE A 100 -15.53 -19.72 -5.20
C ILE A 100 -16.60 -18.74 -5.70
N LEU A 101 -16.24 -17.76 -6.53
CA LEU A 101 -17.19 -16.77 -7.00
C LEU A 101 -18.20 -17.34 -7.99
N ILE A 102 -17.80 -18.27 -8.87
CA ILE A 102 -18.72 -19.02 -9.73
C ILE A 102 -19.73 -19.78 -8.87
N GLY A 103 -19.27 -20.44 -7.80
CA GLY A 103 -20.15 -21.19 -6.91
C GLY A 103 -21.23 -20.32 -6.30
N ILE A 104 -20.88 -19.10 -5.88
CA ILE A 104 -21.85 -18.11 -5.38
C ILE A 104 -22.74 -17.58 -6.50
N ALA A 105 -22.16 -17.19 -7.64
CA ALA A 105 -22.88 -16.56 -8.75
C ALA A 105 -23.85 -17.50 -9.49
N LEU A 106 -23.56 -18.81 -9.53
CA LEU A 106 -24.45 -19.82 -10.07
C LEU A 106 -25.44 -20.37 -9.05
N SER A 107 -25.29 -20.02 -7.76
CA SER A 107 -26.25 -20.44 -6.76
C SER A 107 -27.57 -19.66 -6.90
N PRO A 108 -28.72 -20.28 -6.62
CA PRO A 108 -30.03 -19.61 -6.50
C PRO A 108 -30.08 -18.46 -5.48
N MET A 109 -29.04 -18.34 -4.63
CA MET A 109 -28.90 -17.29 -3.63
C MET A 109 -28.27 -16.02 -4.19
N CYS A 110 -27.99 -15.93 -5.49
CA CYS A 110 -27.41 -14.73 -6.10
C CYS A 110 -27.97 -14.51 -7.51
N THR A 111 -28.48 -13.31 -7.78
CA THR A 111 -28.87 -12.94 -9.14
C THR A 111 -27.66 -13.04 -10.09
N PRO A 112 -27.76 -13.74 -11.24
CA PRO A 112 -26.62 -13.95 -12.15
C PRO A 112 -25.94 -12.65 -12.61
N LEU A 113 -26.70 -11.58 -12.82
CA LEU A 113 -26.16 -10.26 -13.19
C LEU A 113 -25.25 -9.69 -12.10
N LEU A 114 -25.68 -9.74 -10.83
CA LEU A 114 -24.87 -9.26 -9.70
C LEU A 114 -23.63 -10.14 -9.49
N GLY A 115 -23.79 -11.46 -9.62
CA GLY A 115 -22.67 -12.40 -9.62
C GLY A 115 -21.62 -12.06 -10.68
N MET A 116 -22.05 -11.84 -11.93
CA MET A 116 -21.19 -11.46 -13.04
C MET A 116 -20.45 -10.14 -12.78
N LEU A 117 -21.16 -9.10 -12.35
CA LEU A 117 -20.57 -7.78 -12.06
C LEU A 117 -19.59 -7.84 -10.87
N GLY A 118 -19.94 -8.56 -9.81
CA GLY A 118 -19.08 -8.79 -8.65
C GLY A 118 -17.79 -9.55 -9.03
N MET A 119 -17.92 -10.60 -9.84
CA MET A 119 -16.79 -11.33 -10.41
C MET A 119 -15.89 -10.43 -11.26
N ALA A 120 -16.46 -9.71 -12.24
CA ALA A 120 -15.71 -8.80 -13.11
C ALA A 120 -14.92 -7.76 -12.30
N SER A 121 -15.54 -7.19 -11.27
CA SER A 121 -14.88 -6.28 -10.32
C SER A 121 -13.69 -6.97 -9.60
N MET A 122 -13.86 -8.21 -9.13
CA MET A 122 -12.79 -8.96 -8.44
C MET A 122 -11.61 -9.32 -9.33
N PHE A 123 -11.89 -9.63 -10.59
CA PHE A 123 -10.87 -9.81 -11.60
C PHE A 123 -10.13 -8.52 -11.88
N LEU A 124 -10.84 -7.41 -12.07
CA LEU A 124 -10.21 -6.11 -12.33
C LEU A 124 -9.32 -5.66 -11.18
N VAL A 125 -9.73 -5.89 -9.92
CA VAL A 125 -8.85 -5.68 -8.76
C VAL A 125 -7.57 -6.50 -8.89
N SER A 126 -7.68 -7.78 -9.21
CA SER A 126 -6.53 -8.69 -9.27
C SER A 126 -5.59 -8.32 -10.41
N TYR A 127 -6.15 -8.03 -11.58
CA TYR A 127 -5.44 -7.59 -12.79
C TYR A 127 -4.68 -6.28 -12.53
N THR A 128 -5.37 -5.26 -12.02
CA THR A 128 -4.74 -3.96 -11.72
C THR A 128 -3.62 -4.10 -10.71
N GLY A 129 -3.69 -5.04 -9.75
CA GLY A 129 -2.55 -5.30 -8.85
C GLY A 129 -1.29 -5.80 -9.57
N MET A 130 -1.46 -6.65 -10.59
CA MET A 130 -0.38 -7.27 -11.35
C MET A 130 0.14 -6.39 -12.50
N LEU A 131 -0.69 -5.51 -13.06
CA LEU A 131 -0.35 -4.66 -14.20
C LEU A 131 0.98 -3.89 -14.01
N SER A 132 1.26 -3.42 -12.79
CA SER A 132 2.55 -2.78 -12.46
C SER A 132 3.76 -3.66 -12.69
N LYS A 133 3.66 -4.95 -12.40
CA LYS A 133 4.80 -5.86 -12.57
C LYS A 133 5.21 -5.97 -14.04
N ALA A 134 4.25 -5.87 -14.97
CA ALA A 134 4.53 -5.96 -16.41
C ALA A 134 5.39 -4.79 -16.91
N ILE A 135 5.38 -3.65 -16.22
CA ILE A 135 6.17 -2.45 -16.56
C ILE A 135 7.38 -2.26 -15.63
N GLY A 136 7.74 -3.27 -14.84
CA GLY A 136 8.89 -3.21 -13.91
C GLY A 136 8.61 -2.48 -12.59
N ALA A 137 7.37 -2.10 -12.32
CA ALA A 137 6.96 -1.50 -11.05
C ALA A 137 6.54 -2.58 -10.02
N LYS A 138 6.49 -2.19 -8.74
CA LYS A 138 6.08 -3.08 -7.63
C LYS A 138 4.61 -3.50 -7.74
N TRP A 139 4.29 -4.69 -7.20
CA TRP A 139 2.91 -5.15 -7.07
C TRP A 139 2.11 -4.20 -6.17
N GLN A 140 0.93 -3.77 -6.62
CA GLN A 140 0.08 -2.85 -5.87
C GLN A 140 -0.93 -3.55 -4.97
N HIS A 141 -0.91 -3.20 -3.68
CA HIS A 141 -1.75 -3.80 -2.64
C HIS A 141 -2.79 -2.83 -2.04
N HIS A 142 -2.86 -1.59 -2.54
CA HIS A 142 -3.77 -0.56 -2.03
C HIS A 142 -5.24 -0.95 -2.24
N GLY A 143 -6.10 -0.42 -1.36
CA GLY A 143 -7.56 -0.58 -1.40
C GLY A 143 -8.13 -1.54 -0.36
N PRO A 144 -9.46 -1.49 -0.14
CA PRO A 144 -10.15 -2.30 0.87
C PRO A 144 -10.35 -3.77 0.47
N LEU A 145 -10.29 -4.11 -0.82
CA LEU A 145 -10.70 -5.43 -1.31
C LEU A 145 -9.53 -6.28 -1.83
N GLY A 146 -8.52 -6.41 -0.97
CA GLY A 146 -7.36 -7.27 -1.20
C GLY A 146 -7.69 -8.77 -1.22
N LYS A 147 -6.64 -9.60 -1.34
CA LYS A 147 -6.76 -11.07 -1.42
C LYS A 147 -7.32 -11.68 -0.13
N VAL A 148 -6.91 -11.18 1.03
CA VAL A 148 -7.36 -11.72 2.33
C VAL A 148 -8.73 -11.13 2.68
N GLU A 149 -8.91 -9.84 2.45
CA GLU A 149 -10.14 -9.12 2.75
C GLU A 149 -11.36 -9.72 2.03
N ARG A 150 -11.23 -10.12 0.75
CA ARG A 150 -12.33 -10.78 0.02
C ARG A 150 -12.73 -12.14 0.60
N LEU A 151 -11.77 -12.95 1.05
CA LEU A 151 -12.06 -14.28 1.61
C LEU A 151 -12.74 -14.16 2.97
N ILE A 152 -12.32 -13.18 3.77
CA ILE A 152 -12.99 -12.84 5.03
C ILE A 152 -14.43 -12.40 4.75
N LEU A 153 -14.66 -11.51 3.78
CA LEU A 153 -16.01 -11.08 3.42
C LEU A 153 -16.89 -12.25 2.94
N ILE A 154 -16.37 -13.14 2.10
CA ILE A 154 -17.09 -14.33 1.65
C ILE A 154 -17.55 -15.16 2.85
N MET A 155 -16.64 -15.48 3.79
CA MET A 155 -17.00 -16.26 4.98
C MET A 155 -17.99 -15.51 5.89
N LEU A 156 -17.80 -14.21 6.11
CA LEU A 156 -18.68 -13.39 6.93
C LEU A 156 -20.11 -13.33 6.38
N PHE A 157 -20.27 -13.24 5.05
CA PHE A 157 -21.58 -13.24 4.40
C PHE A 157 -22.17 -14.64 4.21
N THR A 158 -21.33 -15.69 4.27
CA THR A 158 -21.80 -17.09 4.28
C THR A 158 -22.58 -17.43 5.56
N ILE A 159 -22.23 -16.83 6.71
CA ILE A 159 -22.90 -17.06 7.99
C ILE A 159 -24.37 -16.61 7.97
N PRO A 160 -24.71 -15.35 7.65
CA PRO A 160 -26.11 -14.93 7.59
C PRO A 160 -26.86 -15.61 6.44
N GLU A 161 -26.21 -15.95 5.32
CA GLU A 161 -26.87 -16.74 4.26
C GLU A 161 -27.28 -18.14 4.76
N TYR A 162 -26.46 -18.79 5.59
CA TYR A 162 -26.83 -20.04 6.26
C TYR A 162 -28.01 -19.88 7.22
N LEU A 163 -28.03 -18.79 8.00
CA LEU A 163 -29.14 -18.50 8.89
C LEU A 163 -30.43 -18.21 8.12
N ARG A 164 -30.31 -17.59 6.93
CA ARG A 164 -31.42 -17.30 6.01
C ARG A 164 -32.03 -18.59 5.46
N LEU A 165 -31.20 -19.48 4.93
CA LEU A 165 -31.65 -20.78 4.41
C LEU A 165 -32.26 -21.70 5.48
N THR A 166 -31.84 -21.54 6.74
CA THR A 166 -32.41 -22.31 7.88
C THR A 166 -33.64 -21.64 8.50
N GLY A 167 -34.13 -20.54 7.91
CA GLY A 167 -35.32 -19.82 8.36
C GLY A 167 -35.14 -19.04 9.67
N LYS A 168 -33.90 -18.88 10.16
CA LYS A 168 -33.61 -18.16 11.42
C LYS A 168 -33.64 -16.65 11.23
N ILE A 169 -33.32 -16.17 10.04
CA ILE A 169 -33.41 -14.77 9.65
C ILE A 169 -34.03 -14.68 8.25
N GLY A 170 -34.62 -13.53 7.92
CA GLY A 170 -35.11 -13.25 6.57
C GLY A 170 -34.05 -12.60 5.68
N ASP A 171 -34.47 -12.21 4.48
CA ASP A 171 -33.67 -11.37 3.60
C ASP A 171 -33.44 -9.99 4.23
N PHE A 172 -32.34 -9.32 3.86
CA PHE A 172 -32.11 -7.94 4.27
C PHE A 172 -32.60 -7.00 3.17
N TYR A 173 -33.71 -6.32 3.43
CA TYR A 173 -34.55 -5.66 2.41
C TYR A 173 -35.10 -6.67 1.39
N THR A 174 -34.72 -6.54 0.12
CA THR A 174 -35.18 -7.39 -0.98
C THR A 174 -34.07 -8.28 -1.54
N LEU A 175 -32.90 -8.30 -0.87
CA LEU A 175 -31.69 -8.96 -1.36
C LEU A 175 -31.20 -9.99 -0.36
N THR A 176 -30.67 -11.08 -0.91
CA THR A 176 -29.92 -12.10 -0.17
C THR A 176 -28.59 -11.55 0.34
N TYR A 177 -27.94 -12.26 1.27
CA TYR A 177 -26.64 -11.83 1.77
C TYR A 177 -25.55 -11.97 0.71
N PHE A 178 -25.64 -12.94 -0.20
CA PHE A 178 -24.70 -13.03 -1.32
C PHE A 178 -24.87 -11.93 -2.37
N GLU A 179 -26.07 -11.40 -2.57
CA GLU A 179 -26.24 -10.20 -3.42
C GLU A 179 -25.63 -8.96 -2.77
N TRP A 180 -25.81 -8.77 -1.46
CA TRP A 180 -25.11 -7.72 -0.72
C TRP A 180 -23.59 -7.87 -0.79
N LEU A 181 -23.07 -9.09 -0.69
CA LEU A 181 -21.65 -9.38 -0.87
C LEU A 181 -21.17 -8.95 -2.27
N MET A 182 -21.92 -9.28 -3.33
CA MET A 182 -21.57 -8.89 -4.70
C MET A 182 -21.61 -7.37 -4.90
N ILE A 183 -22.60 -6.68 -4.32
CA ILE A 183 -22.66 -5.20 -4.33
C ILE A 183 -21.42 -4.61 -3.65
N LEU A 184 -21.03 -5.13 -2.48
CA LEU A 184 -19.79 -4.71 -1.82
C LEU A 184 -18.56 -4.98 -2.68
N PHE A 185 -18.52 -6.10 -3.41
CA PHE A 185 -17.42 -6.43 -4.32
C PHE A 185 -17.35 -5.47 -5.50
N ILE A 186 -18.49 -5.01 -6.02
CA ILE A 186 -18.54 -3.98 -7.05
C ILE A 186 -17.98 -2.66 -6.46
N ILE A 187 -18.57 -2.15 -5.39
CA ILE A 187 -18.22 -0.83 -4.83
C ILE A 187 -16.77 -0.81 -4.33
N PHE A 188 -16.40 -1.71 -3.42
CA PHE A 188 -15.06 -1.75 -2.86
C PHE A 188 -14.01 -2.22 -3.87
N GLY A 189 -14.42 -2.99 -4.89
CA GLY A 189 -13.55 -3.36 -5.98
C GLY A 189 -13.16 -2.15 -6.83
N GLN A 190 -14.11 -1.30 -7.21
CA GLN A 190 -13.80 -0.06 -7.96
C GLN A 190 -12.96 0.92 -7.13
N VAL A 191 -13.26 1.07 -5.84
CA VAL A 191 -12.40 1.87 -4.94
C VAL A 191 -10.98 1.31 -4.88
N THR A 192 -10.83 -0.02 -4.85
CA THR A 192 -9.53 -0.69 -4.85
C THR A 192 -8.78 -0.47 -6.16
N VAL A 193 -9.46 -0.62 -7.30
CA VAL A 193 -8.91 -0.37 -8.64
C VAL A 193 -8.38 1.06 -8.75
N PHE A 194 -9.18 2.05 -8.36
CA PHE A 194 -8.77 3.46 -8.41
C PHE A 194 -7.57 3.76 -7.50
N ASN A 195 -7.57 3.22 -6.29
CA ASN A 195 -6.44 3.39 -5.36
C ASN A 195 -5.16 2.76 -5.90
N ARG A 196 -5.26 1.58 -6.54
CA ARG A 196 -4.12 0.95 -7.21
C ARG A 196 -3.65 1.80 -8.37
N LEU A 197 -4.54 2.19 -9.30
CA LEU A 197 -4.18 3.03 -10.45
C LEU A 197 -3.42 4.29 -10.03
N LYS A 198 -3.88 4.99 -8.98
CA LYS A 198 -3.16 6.16 -8.45
C LYS A 198 -1.75 5.82 -7.98
N ALA A 199 -1.56 4.71 -7.26
CA ALA A 199 -0.24 4.26 -6.83
C ALA A 199 0.64 3.85 -8.03
N GLN A 200 0.06 3.21 -9.05
CA GLN A 200 0.76 2.84 -10.29
C GLN A 200 1.31 4.05 -11.01
N LEU A 201 0.47 5.08 -11.21
CA LEU A 201 0.90 6.29 -11.91
C LEU A 201 2.03 7.02 -11.18
N LYS A 202 2.10 6.93 -9.85
CA LYS A 202 3.24 7.46 -9.07
C LYS A 202 4.52 6.68 -9.34
N GLU A 203 4.45 5.34 -9.31
CA GLU A 203 5.59 4.48 -9.64
C GLU A 203 6.07 4.68 -11.08
N CYS A 204 5.15 4.80 -12.05
CA CYS A 204 5.51 5.10 -13.44
C CYS A 204 6.30 6.41 -13.54
N LYS A 205 5.86 7.47 -12.85
CA LYS A 205 6.60 8.74 -12.83
C LYS A 205 8.03 8.58 -12.29
N LYS A 206 8.23 7.76 -11.24
CA LYS A 206 9.57 7.46 -10.73
C LYS A 206 10.40 6.70 -11.77
N LEU A 207 9.83 5.69 -12.43
CA LEU A 207 10.53 4.91 -13.46
C LEU A 207 10.87 5.76 -14.70
N ASP A 208 9.93 6.58 -15.17
CA ASP A 208 10.16 7.51 -16.28
C ASP A 208 11.26 8.51 -15.93
N TRP A 209 11.23 9.05 -14.71
CA TRP A 209 12.29 9.93 -14.24
C TRP A 209 13.65 9.22 -14.23
N ILE A 210 13.75 8.01 -13.67
CA ILE A 210 14.99 7.24 -13.68
C ILE A 210 15.50 7.00 -15.10
N LYS A 211 14.61 6.75 -16.05
CA LYS A 211 14.97 6.41 -17.44
C LYS A 211 15.36 7.63 -18.28
N TYR A 212 14.71 8.77 -18.09
CA TYR A 212 14.82 9.93 -18.98
C TYR A 212 15.37 11.19 -18.30
N ARG A 213 15.70 11.14 -16.99
CA ARG A 213 16.28 12.30 -16.31
C ARG A 213 17.59 12.74 -16.97
N ASN A 214 17.70 14.04 -17.17
CA ASN A 214 18.94 14.72 -17.52
C ASN A 214 19.06 15.90 -16.56
N ILE A 215 19.97 15.80 -15.60
CA ILE A 215 20.17 16.76 -14.52
C ILE A 215 21.39 17.61 -14.86
N ASP A 216 21.14 18.85 -15.25
CA ASP A 216 22.14 19.83 -15.70
C ASP A 216 22.37 20.98 -14.70
N LYS A 217 21.59 21.04 -13.61
CA LYS A 217 21.67 22.09 -12.59
C LYS A 217 22.40 21.61 -11.35
N LYS A 218 23.04 22.54 -10.65
CA LYS A 218 23.70 22.23 -9.37
C LYS A 218 22.66 22.23 -8.25
N ILE A 219 22.47 21.08 -7.60
CA ILE A 219 21.42 20.88 -6.60
C ILE A 219 22.03 20.38 -5.29
N ILE A 220 21.48 20.81 -4.17
CA ILE A 220 21.79 20.27 -2.83
C ILE A 220 20.52 20.05 -2.04
N VAL A 221 20.48 18.96 -1.27
CA VAL A 221 19.46 18.73 -0.25
C VAL A 221 20.09 18.97 1.11
N ILE A 222 19.52 19.89 1.88
CA ILE A 222 19.96 20.24 3.22
C ILE A 222 18.88 19.81 4.19
N TYR A 223 19.24 19.08 5.24
CA TYR A 223 18.26 18.59 6.21
C TYR A 223 18.66 18.78 7.66
N ASP A 224 17.67 18.91 8.53
CA ASP A 224 17.84 18.71 9.96
C ASP A 224 16.79 17.71 10.46
N THR A 225 17.08 16.95 11.50
CA THR A 225 16.18 15.88 11.98
C THR A 225 16.27 15.68 13.49
N LEU A 226 15.13 15.36 14.11
CA LEU A 226 15.04 15.01 15.53
C LEU A 226 14.93 13.50 15.76
N THR A 227 14.25 12.80 14.85
CA THR A 227 13.89 11.38 15.00
C THR A 227 14.36 10.51 13.83
N GLY A 228 15.10 11.08 12.88
CA GLY A 228 15.53 10.40 11.64
C GLY A 228 14.45 10.33 10.54
N ASN A 229 13.21 10.77 10.81
CA ASN A 229 12.15 10.78 9.78
C ASN A 229 12.48 11.72 8.62
N THR A 230 12.95 12.94 8.93
CA THR A 230 13.35 13.94 7.92
C THR A 230 14.53 13.48 7.10
N GLU A 231 15.51 12.86 7.74
CA GLU A 231 16.71 12.34 7.08
C GLU A 231 16.35 11.31 6.01
N LYS A 232 15.47 10.36 6.33
CA LYS A 232 15.00 9.37 5.35
C LYS A 232 14.36 10.03 4.12
N ALA A 233 13.48 11.00 4.34
CA ALA A 233 12.82 11.70 3.24
C ALA A 233 13.77 12.61 2.44
N ALA A 234 14.74 13.23 3.11
CA ALA A 234 15.78 14.04 2.47
C ALA A 234 16.72 13.18 1.60
N ASN A 235 17.14 12.02 2.10
CA ASN A 235 17.97 11.07 1.34
C ASN A 235 17.26 10.59 0.07
N GLU A 236 15.96 10.28 0.16
CA GLU A 236 15.18 9.87 -1.01
C GLU A 236 15.00 11.02 -2.02
N ALA A 237 14.80 12.26 -1.56
CA ALA A 237 14.76 13.44 -2.42
C ALA A 237 16.12 13.69 -3.12
N ALA A 238 17.23 13.45 -2.41
CA ALA A 238 18.57 13.59 -2.96
C ALA A 238 18.90 12.49 -3.98
N GLU A 239 18.45 11.26 -3.74
CA GLU A 239 18.55 10.14 -4.69
C GLU A 239 17.81 10.45 -6.01
N ALA A 240 16.64 11.09 -5.93
CA ALA A 240 15.90 11.50 -7.11
C ALA A 240 16.69 12.46 -8.01
N LEU A 241 17.46 13.36 -7.40
CA LEU A 241 18.20 14.42 -8.08
C LEU A 241 19.71 14.15 -8.22
N GLU A 242 20.15 12.91 -7.97
CA GLU A 242 21.56 12.48 -8.02
C GLU A 242 22.53 13.41 -7.27
N CYS A 243 22.08 13.92 -6.11
CA CYS A 243 22.85 14.87 -5.31
C CYS A 243 23.05 14.38 -3.87
N LYS A 244 23.83 15.13 -3.08
CA LYS A 244 24.07 14.81 -1.67
C LYS A 244 22.98 15.41 -0.79
N ALA A 245 22.49 14.59 0.14
CA ALA A 245 21.78 15.07 1.33
C ALA A 245 22.79 15.39 2.43
N VAL A 246 22.81 16.62 2.91
CA VAL A 246 23.76 17.09 3.91
C VAL A 246 23.00 17.56 5.15
N ASN A 247 23.40 17.07 6.31
CA ASN A 247 22.85 17.57 7.57
C ASN A 247 23.32 19.02 7.79
N VAL A 248 22.43 19.91 8.24
CA VAL A 248 22.74 21.32 8.51
C VAL A 248 23.99 21.49 9.39
N LYS A 249 24.24 20.58 10.34
CA LYS A 249 25.42 20.62 11.21
C LYS A 249 26.75 20.42 10.49
N ASN A 250 26.72 19.71 9.36
CA ASN A 250 27.88 19.32 8.57
C ASN A 250 28.00 20.16 7.28
N LEU A 251 27.19 21.22 7.15
CA LEU A 251 27.47 22.23 6.14
C LEU A 251 28.73 22.98 6.59
N GLU A 252 29.85 22.63 5.97
CA GLU A 252 31.00 23.54 5.86
C GLU A 252 30.52 24.87 5.25
N GLU A 253 31.27 25.96 5.41
CA GLU A 253 30.97 27.28 4.81
C GLU A 253 30.89 27.19 3.27
N GLN A 254 29.78 26.65 2.76
CA GLN A 254 29.50 26.50 1.35
C GLN A 254 28.64 27.67 0.90
N ASP A 255 29.11 28.37 -0.13
CA ASP A 255 28.32 29.38 -0.79
C ASP A 255 27.12 28.72 -1.51
N LEU A 256 25.93 28.89 -0.92
CA LEU A 256 24.69 28.36 -1.46
C LEU A 256 24.27 29.05 -2.77
N SER A 257 24.87 30.19 -3.11
CA SER A 257 24.59 30.91 -4.37
C SER A 257 25.02 30.12 -5.61
N ALA A 258 25.97 29.19 -5.44
CA ALA A 258 26.43 28.30 -6.49
C ALA A 258 25.38 27.25 -6.90
N TYR A 259 24.36 26.99 -6.06
CA TYR A 259 23.32 26.01 -6.33
C TYR A 259 22.10 26.67 -6.96
N ASP A 260 21.61 26.07 -8.04
CA ASP A 260 20.41 26.55 -8.74
C ASP A 260 19.13 26.15 -7.99
N LEU A 261 19.19 25.09 -7.20
CA LEU A 261 18.13 24.61 -6.32
C LEU A 261 18.69 24.11 -4.98
N VAL A 262 18.11 24.60 -3.89
CA VAL A 262 18.32 24.09 -2.54
C VAL A 262 17.02 23.48 -2.01
N ILE A 263 16.99 22.17 -1.74
CA ILE A 263 15.85 21.55 -1.05
C ILE A 263 16.13 21.58 0.45
N LEU A 264 15.32 22.33 1.21
CA LEU A 264 15.41 22.40 2.66
C LEU A 264 14.42 21.43 3.29
N ALA A 265 14.94 20.46 4.04
CA ALA A 265 14.17 19.43 4.70
C ALA A 265 14.20 19.59 6.24
N ALA A 266 13.05 19.75 6.88
CA ALA A 266 12.99 19.98 8.32
C ALA A 266 11.81 19.24 8.97
N PRO A 267 11.92 18.83 10.26
CA PRO A 267 10.75 18.36 10.97
C PRO A 267 9.77 19.52 11.12
N HIS A 268 8.52 19.17 10.94
CA HIS A 268 7.39 20.06 10.98
C HIS A 268 7.09 20.45 12.44
N LEU A 269 7.07 21.75 12.78
CA LEU A 269 6.18 22.36 13.82
C LEU A 269 6.50 23.86 14.13
N GLY A 270 6.89 24.67 13.13
CA GLY A 270 7.20 26.10 13.33
C GLY A 270 8.39 26.34 14.28
N ARG A 271 8.69 27.61 14.60
CA ARG A 271 9.90 27.98 15.39
C ARG A 271 10.07 27.19 16.70
N LYS A 272 8.98 26.79 17.37
CA LYS A 272 9.03 26.14 18.69
C LYS A 272 9.58 24.71 18.68
N ILE A 273 9.56 24.03 17.53
CA ILE A 273 9.90 22.59 17.44
C ILE A 273 10.83 22.32 16.24
N MET A 274 11.15 23.33 15.44
CA MET A 274 12.23 23.22 14.46
C MET A 274 13.57 23.04 15.19
N PRO A 275 14.49 22.19 14.71
CA PRO A 275 15.72 21.95 15.43
C PRO A 275 16.61 23.19 15.39
N GLU A 276 17.43 23.36 16.42
CA GLU A 276 18.21 24.59 16.61
C GLU A 276 19.19 24.87 15.46
N ASN A 277 19.77 23.85 14.82
CA ASN A 277 20.73 24.09 13.74
C ASN A 277 20.03 24.63 12.51
N MET A 278 18.84 24.11 12.18
CA MET A 278 18.02 24.69 11.12
C MET A 278 17.59 26.13 11.42
N LEU A 279 17.31 26.46 12.68
CA LEU A 279 17.03 27.86 13.08
C LEU A 279 18.25 28.76 12.86
N LYS A 280 19.43 28.34 13.33
CA LYS A 280 20.70 29.07 13.15
C LYS A 280 21.07 29.25 11.67
N PHE A 281 20.83 28.22 10.86
CA PHE A 281 20.99 28.28 9.41
C PHE A 281 20.08 29.35 8.80
N LEU A 282 18.79 29.37 9.15
CA LEU A 282 17.87 30.39 8.60
C LEU A 282 18.10 31.80 9.15
N GLU A 283 18.81 31.94 10.27
CA GLU A 283 19.26 33.24 10.80
C GLU A 283 20.53 33.74 10.10
N SER A 284 21.27 32.84 9.45
CA SER A 284 22.43 33.18 8.62
C SER A 284 21.98 33.74 7.27
N ASN A 285 22.66 34.77 6.78
CA ASN A 285 22.28 35.43 5.52
C ASN A 285 22.75 34.59 4.32
N HIS A 286 21.93 33.65 3.89
CA HIS A 286 22.21 32.80 2.73
C HIS A 286 21.60 33.37 1.46
N ASN A 287 22.42 33.51 0.41
CA ASN A 287 21.93 33.83 -0.92
C ASN A 287 21.53 32.54 -1.65
N ILE A 288 20.22 32.30 -1.82
CA ILE A 288 19.69 31.09 -2.46
C ILE A 288 18.89 31.50 -3.69
N LYS A 289 19.25 30.97 -4.87
CA LYS A 289 18.55 31.26 -6.13
C LYS A 289 17.11 30.75 -6.14
N ASN A 290 16.93 29.46 -5.90
CA ASN A 290 15.62 28.82 -5.76
C ASN A 290 15.66 27.80 -4.63
N TYR A 291 14.54 27.63 -3.93
CA TYR A 291 14.43 26.61 -2.89
C TYR A 291 13.09 25.92 -2.89
N ALA A 292 13.05 24.73 -2.30
CA ALA A 292 11.83 23.98 -2.05
C ALA A 292 11.83 23.41 -0.64
N LEU A 293 10.64 23.17 -0.10
CA LEU A 293 10.45 22.79 1.31
C LEU A 293 9.90 21.37 1.44
N LEU A 294 10.66 20.52 2.13
CA LEU A 294 10.24 19.17 2.49
C LEU A 294 10.07 19.09 4.01
N PHE A 295 8.84 19.00 4.47
CA PHE A 295 8.58 18.84 5.91
C PHE A 295 8.28 17.38 6.27
N THR A 296 8.56 16.98 7.51
CA THR A 296 8.02 15.72 8.07
C THR A 296 7.20 15.96 9.33
N SER A 297 5.97 15.46 9.38
CA SER A 297 5.07 15.66 10.54
C SER A 297 4.53 14.35 11.11
N GLY A 298 4.46 14.32 12.45
CA GLY A 298 3.96 13.17 13.21
C GLY A 298 2.50 13.24 13.64
N MET A 299 1.88 14.42 13.65
CA MET A 299 0.55 14.63 14.23
C MET A 299 -0.50 14.95 13.15
N PRO A 300 -1.58 14.15 12.98
CA PRO A 300 -2.55 14.33 11.90
C PRO A 300 -3.25 15.69 11.86
N VAL A 301 -3.81 16.15 12.99
CA VAL A 301 -4.59 17.40 13.06
C VAL A 301 -3.66 18.62 12.96
N VAL A 302 -2.55 18.59 13.68
CA VAL A 302 -1.61 19.72 13.75
C VAL A 302 -1.02 20.00 12.38
N ARG A 303 -0.69 18.94 11.61
CA ARG A 303 -0.12 18.99 10.26
C ARG A 303 -0.82 19.95 9.30
N ILE A 304 -2.16 20.07 9.37
CA ILE A 304 -2.93 20.92 8.46
C ILE A 304 -2.58 22.40 8.67
N PHE A 305 -2.67 22.86 9.92
CA PHE A 305 -2.43 24.27 10.28
C PHE A 305 -0.94 24.61 10.30
N SER A 306 -0.13 23.66 10.74
CA SER A 306 1.27 23.87 10.98
C SER A 306 2.06 23.97 9.66
N ASN A 307 1.62 23.31 8.58
CA ASN A 307 2.27 23.39 7.26
C ASN A 307 2.37 24.82 6.73
N LYS A 308 1.26 25.57 6.83
CA LYS A 308 1.20 26.96 6.42
C LYS A 308 2.15 27.83 7.24
N ARG A 309 2.06 27.77 8.58
CA ARG A 309 2.93 28.54 9.48
C ARG A 309 4.42 28.28 9.27
N CYS A 310 4.79 27.04 9.02
CA CYS A 310 6.19 26.68 8.77
C CYS A 310 6.66 27.23 7.42
N THR A 311 5.83 27.10 6.38
CA THR A 311 6.13 27.68 5.06
C THR A 311 6.29 29.20 5.17
N ASP A 312 5.36 29.89 5.82
CA ASP A 312 5.40 31.35 6.01
C ASP A 312 6.68 31.79 6.75
N TYR A 313 7.15 30.99 7.72
CA TYR A 313 8.40 31.27 8.43
C TYR A 313 9.63 31.22 7.50
N PHE A 314 9.74 30.19 6.65
CA PHE A 314 10.83 30.10 5.67
C PHE A 314 10.73 31.23 4.62
N VAL A 315 9.52 31.54 4.17
CA VAL A 315 9.28 32.66 3.23
C VAL A 315 9.77 33.98 3.82
N ASN A 316 9.45 34.25 5.09
CA ASN A 316 9.88 35.48 5.76
C ASN A 316 11.40 35.53 5.98
N LYS A 317 12.04 34.39 6.24
CA LYS A 317 13.49 34.33 6.50
C LYS A 317 14.34 34.38 5.24
N LEU A 318 13.89 33.72 4.17
CA LEU A 318 14.60 33.70 2.89
C LEU A 318 14.15 34.81 1.94
N ASN A 319 13.12 35.57 2.30
CA ASN A 319 12.54 36.66 1.52
C ASN A 319 12.11 36.28 0.09
N GLN A 320 11.66 35.03 -0.10
CA GLN A 320 11.14 34.51 -1.37
C GLN A 320 10.22 33.31 -1.13
N LYS A 321 9.35 33.01 -2.10
CA LYS A 321 8.46 31.83 -2.04
C LYS A 321 9.17 30.57 -2.52
N PRO A 322 8.92 29.40 -1.90
CA PRO A 322 9.47 28.14 -2.38
C PRO A 322 8.81 27.74 -3.71
N VAL A 323 9.56 27.04 -4.56
CA VAL A 323 9.08 26.46 -5.83
C VAL A 323 7.95 25.45 -5.58
N LEU A 324 8.13 24.64 -4.54
CA LEU A 324 7.16 23.65 -4.10
C LEU A 324 7.35 23.35 -2.60
N THR A 325 6.27 22.96 -1.95
CA THR A 325 6.30 22.47 -0.56
C THR A 325 5.58 21.14 -0.48
N ILE A 326 6.17 20.16 0.20
CA ILE A 326 5.52 18.91 0.59
C ILE A 326 5.64 18.70 2.10
N ASN A 327 4.70 17.93 2.64
CA ASN A 327 4.78 17.43 3.99
C ASN A 327 4.68 15.91 3.92
N ILE A 328 5.61 15.20 4.52
CA ILE A 328 5.71 13.74 4.54
C ILE A 328 5.30 13.25 5.92
N LYS A 329 4.59 12.12 6.01
CA LYS A 329 4.16 11.60 7.30
C LYS A 329 5.34 10.89 7.96
N GLY A 330 5.62 11.22 9.20
CA GLY A 330 6.64 10.56 10.03
C GLY A 330 6.04 9.99 11.30
N TYR A 331 6.66 8.99 11.90
CA TYR A 331 6.22 8.43 13.17
C TYR A 331 6.42 9.43 14.33
N HIS A 332 5.42 9.58 15.19
CA HIS A 332 5.53 10.35 16.44
C HIS A 332 5.61 9.40 17.64
N SER A 333 6.75 9.39 18.35
CA SER A 333 6.99 8.47 19.47
C SER A 333 6.02 8.65 20.64
N ILE A 334 5.73 9.91 21.01
CA ILE A 334 4.89 10.24 22.18
C ILE A 334 3.41 9.98 21.88
N ALA A 335 2.94 10.44 20.73
CA ALA A 335 1.52 10.32 20.33
C ALA A 335 1.20 8.94 19.71
N LYS A 336 2.22 8.13 19.42
CA LYS A 336 2.13 6.82 18.75
C LYS A 336 1.34 6.87 17.43
N THR A 337 1.32 8.03 16.78
CA THR A 337 0.66 8.28 15.49
C THR A 337 1.60 7.93 14.34
N TYR A 338 1.02 7.50 13.20
CA TYR A 338 1.78 7.12 11.99
C TYR A 338 2.85 6.04 12.23
N LYS A 339 2.50 4.97 12.96
CA LYS A 339 3.39 3.81 13.14
C LYS A 339 3.93 3.32 11.79
N ASN A 340 5.23 3.02 11.74
CA ASN A 340 5.97 2.56 10.55
C ASN A 340 6.09 3.59 9.41
N ARG A 341 5.93 4.89 9.69
CA ARG A 341 6.16 5.97 8.70
C ARG A 341 7.42 6.80 9.03
N PRO A 342 8.13 7.37 8.04
CA PRO A 342 7.84 7.31 6.60
C PRO A 342 8.01 5.89 6.04
N ASN A 343 6.99 5.42 5.32
CA ASN A 343 7.00 4.14 4.63
C ASN A 343 7.35 4.33 3.13
N GLU A 344 7.32 3.26 2.34
CA GLU A 344 7.64 3.34 0.91
C GLU A 344 6.77 4.36 0.14
N ASP A 345 5.46 4.46 0.44
CA ASP A 345 4.59 5.45 -0.20
C ASP A 345 5.01 6.90 0.18
N ASP A 346 5.36 7.12 1.44
CA ASP A 346 5.80 8.42 1.96
C ASP A 346 7.16 8.83 1.36
N LEU A 347 8.06 7.87 1.14
CA LEU A 347 9.34 8.10 0.48
C LEU A 347 9.16 8.34 -1.03
N LEU A 348 8.30 7.57 -1.70
CA LEU A 348 7.95 7.84 -3.11
C LEU A 348 7.40 9.26 -3.29
N ASP A 349 6.58 9.75 -2.35
CA ASP A 349 6.11 11.13 -2.36
C ASP A 349 7.26 12.15 -2.21
N ALA A 350 8.28 11.87 -1.39
CA ALA A 350 9.49 12.69 -1.28
C ALA A 350 10.34 12.68 -2.56
N TYR A 351 10.50 11.49 -3.17
CA TYR A 351 11.18 11.31 -4.46
C TYR A 351 10.50 12.16 -5.54
N LEU A 352 9.20 11.96 -5.76
CA LEU A 352 8.43 12.66 -6.79
C LEU A 352 8.31 14.17 -6.54
N PHE A 353 8.34 14.59 -5.27
CA PHE A 353 8.42 16.01 -4.93
C PHE A 353 9.72 16.64 -5.47
N ALA A 354 10.85 15.96 -5.29
CA ALA A 354 12.14 16.45 -5.75
C ALA A 354 12.18 16.54 -7.29
N THR A 355 11.71 15.50 -7.99
CA THR A 355 11.62 15.51 -9.47
C THR A 355 10.72 16.63 -9.98
N THR A 356 9.52 16.76 -9.42
CA THR A 356 8.55 17.81 -9.80
C THR A 356 9.11 19.21 -9.52
N THR A 357 9.86 19.37 -8.43
CA THR A 357 10.52 20.65 -8.10
C THR A 357 11.56 21.00 -9.14
N TYR A 358 12.41 20.05 -9.53
CA TYR A 358 13.42 20.28 -10.55
C TYR A 358 12.81 20.57 -11.93
N GLU A 359 11.75 19.85 -12.32
CA GLU A 359 11.03 20.10 -13.58
C GLU A 359 10.43 21.51 -13.65
N ARG A 360 9.97 22.07 -12.53
CA ARG A 360 9.46 23.45 -12.45
C ARG A 360 10.53 24.54 -12.61
N LEU A 361 11.81 24.17 -12.54
CA LEU A 361 12.91 25.09 -12.77
C LEU A 361 13.34 25.13 -14.24
N LYS A 362 12.94 24.14 -15.06
CA LYS A 362 13.13 24.17 -16.51
C LYS A 362 12.18 25.18 -17.11
#